data_AF-A0A7Y2TKS5-F1
#
_entry.id   AF-A0A7Y2TKS5-F1
#
_cell.length_a   1.000
_cell.length_b   1.000
_cell.length_c   1.000
_cell.angle_alpha   90.00
_cell.angle_beta   90.00
_cell.angle_gamma   90.00
#
_symmetry.space_group_name_H-M   'P 1'
#
loop_
_entity.id
_entity.type
_entity.pdbx_description
1 polymer ?
#
loop_
_entity_poly.entity_id
_entity_poly.type
_entity_poly.pdbx_seq_one_letter_code
_entity_poly.pdbx_strand_id
1 'polypeptide(L)'
;CADCHSNKTNYPWYSEIAPISWYLAQHVNEGKEYLNFSEWTTYNKNQKSHIINDLEEVLIDVEMPLKSYLLIHTEAKLSQNQYETLLNWVKTIPQE
;
A
#
# COMPACT_ATOMS: atom_id res chain seq x y z
N CYS A 1 -3.59 2.93 3.10
CA CYS A 1 -2.14 2.70 2.89
C CYS A 1 -1.49 2.02 4.09
N ALA A 2 -1.36 2.69 5.24
CA ALA A 2 -0.59 2.16 6.39
C ALA A 2 -1.18 0.89 7.01
N ASP A 3 -2.51 0.70 7.02
CA ASP A 3 -3.09 -0.52 7.61
C ASP A 3 -2.65 -1.79 6.87
N CYS A 4 -2.43 -1.72 5.55
CA CYS A 4 -1.95 -2.86 4.76
C CYS A 4 -0.41 -2.87 4.65
N HIS A 5 0.22 -1.70 4.56
CA HIS A 5 1.66 -1.55 4.29
C HIS A 5 2.49 -1.16 5.53
N SER A 6 2.08 -1.53 6.75
CA SER A 6 2.87 -1.25 7.95
C SER A 6 2.70 -2.34 9.02
N ASN A 7 3.64 -2.42 9.97
CA ASN A 7 3.54 -3.34 11.10
C ASN A 7 2.41 -2.98 12.09
N LYS A 8 1.72 -1.86 11.88
CA LYS A 8 0.58 -1.43 12.68
C LYS A 8 -0.68 -1.41 11.82
N THR A 9 -1.37 -2.54 11.78
CA THR A 9 -2.64 -2.71 11.07
C THR A 9 -3.81 -2.53 12.04
N ASN A 10 -4.72 -1.61 11.78
CA ASN A 10 -5.99 -1.54 12.49
C ASN A 10 -6.97 -2.52 11.84
N TYR A 11 -7.08 -3.71 12.41
CA TYR A 11 -7.95 -4.74 11.86
C TYR A 11 -9.44 -4.44 12.15
N PRO A 12 -10.32 -4.56 11.14
CA PRO A 12 -11.76 -4.45 11.33
C PRO A 12 -12.31 -5.68 12.04
N TRP A 13 -13.49 -5.59 12.66
CA TRP A 13 -14.09 -6.67 13.46
C TRP A 13 -14.21 -8.03 12.74
N TYR A 14 -14.32 -8.03 11.41
CA TYR A 14 -14.43 -9.26 10.62
C TYR A 14 -13.08 -9.97 10.39
N SER A 15 -11.96 -9.38 10.83
CA SER A 15 -10.62 -9.99 10.77
C SER A 15 -10.47 -11.26 11.59
N GLU A 16 -11.42 -11.54 12.48
CA GLU A 16 -11.41 -12.72 13.35
C GLU A 16 -12.28 -13.87 12.81
N ILE A 17 -12.95 -13.68 11.67
CA ILE A 17 -13.92 -14.63 11.13
C ILE A 17 -13.31 -15.41 9.96
N ALA A 18 -13.16 -16.72 10.09
CA ALA A 18 -12.73 -17.57 8.99
C ALA A 18 -13.84 -17.74 7.93
N PRO A 19 -13.52 -17.79 6.62
CA PRO A 19 -12.17 -17.74 6.02
C PRO A 19 -11.67 -16.30 5.73
N ILE A 20 -12.44 -15.27 6.07
CA ILE A 20 -12.14 -13.86 5.77
C ILE A 20 -10.83 -13.43 6.45
N SER A 21 -10.62 -13.89 7.68
CA SER A 21 -9.39 -13.65 8.47
C SER A 21 -8.13 -14.11 7.74
N TRP A 22 -8.15 -15.29 7.11
CA TRP A 22 -7.02 -15.83 6.36
C TRP A 22 -6.75 -15.03 5.08
N TYR A 23 -7.80 -14.71 4.34
CA TYR A 23 -7.71 -13.88 3.15
C TYR A 23 -7.10 -12.51 3.49
N LEU A 24 -7.62 -11.85 4.53
CA LEU A 24 -7.12 -10.55 4.97
C LEU A 24 -5.66 -10.61 5.40
N ALA A 25 -5.29 -11.61 6.21
CA ALA A 25 -3.90 -11.80 6.65
C ALA A 25 -2.96 -12.05 5.45
N GLN A 26 -3.38 -12.86 4.48
CA GLN A 26 -2.62 -13.09 3.25
C GLN A 26 -2.40 -11.77 2.48
N HIS A 27 -3.46 -11.00 2.24
CA HIS A 27 -3.37 -9.73 1.51
C HIS A 27 -2.51 -8.68 2.22
N VAL A 28 -2.60 -8.60 3.56
CA VAL A 28 -1.77 -7.68 4.35
C VAL A 28 -0.30 -8.12 4.32
N ASN A 29 -0.02 -9.42 4.38
CA ASN A 29 1.35 -9.92 4.26
C ASN A 29 1.93 -9.65 2.88
N GLU A 30 1.18 -9.95 1.82
CA GLU A 30 1.58 -9.68 0.42
C GLU A 30 1.83 -8.18 0.21
N GLY A 31 0.95 -7.29 0.69
CA GLY A 31 1.16 -5.85 0.62
C GLY A 31 2.48 -5.39 1.27
N LYS A 32 2.87 -6.00 2.39
CA LYS A 32 4.14 -5.70 3.09
C LYS A 32 5.37 -6.21 2.36
N GLU A 33 5.24 -7.24 1.53
CA GLU A 33 6.34 -7.75 0.70
C GLU A 33 6.74 -6.73 -0.36
N TYR A 34 5.76 -6.03 -0.95
CA TYR A 34 6.02 -4.94 -1.91
C TYR A 34 6.45 -3.64 -1.22
N LEU A 35 5.82 -3.28 -0.10
CA LEU A 35 6.15 -2.06 0.64
C LEU A 35 5.71 -2.18 2.10
N ASN A 36 6.67 -2.05 3.02
CA ASN A 36 6.39 -1.90 4.45
C ASN A 36 6.98 -0.57 4.99
N PHE A 37 6.11 0.40 5.27
CA PHE A 37 6.48 1.71 5.81
C PHE A 37 7.20 1.60 7.17
N SER A 38 6.91 0.58 7.98
CA SER A 38 7.59 0.37 9.26
C SER A 38 9.03 -0.09 9.10
N GLU A 39 9.36 -0.70 7.97
CA GLU A 39 10.69 -1.24 7.65
C GLU A 39 11.48 -0.34 6.69
N TRP A 40 10.95 0.85 6.35
CA TRP A 40 11.59 1.72 5.37
C TRP A 40 13.07 2.00 5.64
N THR A 41 13.44 2.17 6.92
CA THR A 41 14.82 2.45 7.33
C THR A 41 15.73 1.23 7.26
N THR A 42 15.19 0.01 7.21
CA THR A 42 15.94 -1.26 7.17
C THR A 42 16.25 -1.70 5.74
N TYR A 43 15.49 -1.24 4.74
CA TYR A 43 15.76 -1.51 3.33
C TYR A 43 17.08 -0.90 2.85
N ASN A 44 17.80 -1.68 2.03
CA ASN A 44 18.98 -1.20 1.32
C ASN A 44 18.60 -0.27 0.16
N LYS A 45 19.60 0.37 -0.45
CA LYS A 45 19.41 1.34 -1.53
C LYS A 45 18.65 0.77 -2.74
N ASN A 46 19.02 -0.42 -3.20
CA ASN A 46 18.38 -1.05 -4.37
C ASN A 46 16.92 -1.39 -4.09
N GLN A 47 16.63 -1.92 -2.88
CA GLN A 47 15.26 -2.18 -2.45
C GLN A 47 14.44 -0.90 -2.43
N LYS A 48 14.97 0.19 -1.85
CA LYS A 48 14.29 1.48 -1.83
C LYS A 48 13.98 1.99 -3.24
N SER A 49 14.96 1.98 -4.15
CA SER A 49 14.73 2.43 -5.52
C SER A 49 13.67 1.58 -6.24
N HIS A 50 13.71 0.26 -6.09
CA HIS A 50 12.68 -0.63 -6.65
C HIS A 50 11.29 -0.31 -6.09
N ILE A 51 11.16 -0.17 -4.76
CA ILE A 51 9.90 0.17 -4.11
C ILE A 51 9.35 1.52 -4.60
N ILE A 52 10.20 2.53 -4.80
CA ILE A 52 9.74 3.83 -5.30
C ILE A 52 9.30 3.73 -6.76
N ASN A 53 10.00 2.97 -7.60
CA ASN A 53 9.59 2.74 -8.99
C ASN A 53 8.23 2.02 -9.05
N ASP A 54 8.05 0.96 -8.28
CA ASP A 54 6.79 0.22 -8.21
C ASP A 54 5.65 1.11 -7.67
N LEU A 55 5.94 1.96 -6.67
CA LEU A 55 4.99 2.92 -6.15
C LEU A 55 4.58 3.96 -7.20
N GLU A 56 5.51 4.43 -8.04
CA GLU A 56 5.22 5.33 -9.16
C GLU A 56 4.27 4.65 -10.17
N GLU A 57 4.57 3.42 -10.57
CA GLU A 57 3.75 2.63 -11.52
C GLU A 57 2.33 2.40 -10.98
N VAL A 58 2.21 1.93 -9.73
CA VAL A 58 0.92 1.69 -9.06
C VAL A 58 0.06 2.96 -8.97
N LEU A 59 0.68 4.13 -8.80
CA LEU A 59 -0.03 5.42 -8.78
C LEU A 59 -0.46 5.89 -10.18
N ILE A 60 0.36 5.66 -11.20
CA ILE A 60 0.04 5.99 -12.60
C ILE A 60 -1.11 5.11 -13.10
N ASP A 61 -1.03 3.80 -12.83
CA ASP A 61 -1.99 2.81 -13.32
C ASP A 61 -3.25 2.70 -12.43
N VAL A 62 -3.28 3.45 -11.32
CA VAL A 62 -4.42 3.53 -10.40
C VAL A 62 -4.78 2.13 -9.86
N GLU A 63 -3.74 1.34 -9.56
CA GLU A 63 -3.92 -0.06 -9.11
C GLU A 63 -4.32 -0.13 -7.63
N MET A 64 -3.94 0.89 -6.85
CA MET A 64 -4.21 0.96 -5.41
C MET A 64 -5.05 2.18 -5.02
N PRO A 65 -6.08 2.01 -4.17
CA PRO A 65 -6.45 0.76 -3.50
C PRO A 65 -7.15 -0.25 -4.43
N LEU A 66 -6.98 -1.54 -4.14
CA LEU A 66 -7.60 -2.64 -4.89
C LEU A 66 -9.11 -2.39 -5.10
N LYS A 67 -9.60 -2.64 -6.31
CA LYS A 67 -11.03 -2.48 -6.64
C LYS A 67 -11.95 -3.30 -5.71
N SER A 68 -11.53 -4.51 -5.35
CA SER A 68 -12.25 -5.39 -4.40
C SER A 68 -12.33 -4.77 -3.00
N TYR A 69 -11.27 -4.13 -2.53
CA TYR A 69 -11.24 -3.42 -1.26
C TYR A 69 -12.21 -2.23 -1.27
N LEU A 70 -12.25 -1.47 -2.36
CA LEU A 70 -13.17 -0.33 -2.54
C LEU A 70 -14.66 -0.71 -2.59
N LEU A 71 -15.02 -1.99 -2.75
CA LEU A 71 -16.42 -2.43 -2.70
C LEU A 71 -17.06 -2.23 -1.31
N ILE A 72 -16.25 -2.33 -0.26
CA ILE A 72 -16.69 -2.20 1.14
C ILE A 72 -15.98 -1.07 1.89
N HIS A 73 -14.89 -0.53 1.32
CA HIS A 73 -14.11 0.60 1.86
C HIS A 73 -14.11 1.80 0.92
N THR A 74 -15.31 2.29 0.58
CA THR A 74 -15.47 3.41 -0.37
C THR A 74 -14.79 4.70 0.11
N GLU A 75 -14.63 4.87 1.43
CA GLU A 75 -13.92 5.96 2.09
C GLU A 75 -12.41 5.99 1.75
N ALA A 76 -11.84 4.85 1.34
CA ALA A 76 -10.44 4.76 0.95
C ALA A 76 -10.20 5.20 -0.51
N LYS A 77 -11.26 5.47 -1.28
CA LYS A 77 -11.15 5.86 -2.68
C LYS A 77 -10.43 7.21 -2.79
N LEU A 78 -9.30 7.20 -3.50
CA LEU A 78 -8.55 8.41 -3.81
C LEU A 78 -9.19 9.16 -4.98
N SER A 79 -9.19 10.49 -4.88
CA SER A 79 -9.50 11.41 -5.99
C SER A 79 -8.29 11.57 -6.91
N GLN A 80 -8.54 12.03 -8.13
CA GLN A 80 -7.48 12.31 -9.11
C GLN A 80 -6.39 13.24 -8.55
N ASN A 81 -6.79 14.32 -7.86
CA ASN A 81 -5.85 15.25 -7.25
C ASN A 81 -4.99 14.60 -6.15
N GLN A 82 -5.52 13.61 -5.43
CA GLN A 82 -4.74 12.86 -4.43
C GLN A 82 -3.71 11.95 -5.11
N TYR A 83 -4.04 11.28 -6.21
CA TYR A 83 -3.06 10.53 -7.01
C TYR A 83 -1.94 11.44 -7.52
N GLU A 84 -2.29 12.60 -8.08
CA GLU A 84 -1.31 13.58 -8.57
C GLU A 84 -0.42 14.11 -7.45
N THR A 85 -0.99 14.36 -6.27
CA THR A 85 -0.22 14.78 -5.09
C THR A 85 0.80 13.72 -4.68
N LEU A 86 0.40 12.45 -4.64
CA LEU A 86 1.28 11.33 -4.30
C LEU A 86 2.36 11.12 -5.36
N LEU A 87 1.99 11.16 -6.64
CA LEU A 87 2.92 11.01 -7.76
C LEU A 87 3.98 12.11 -7.77
N ASN A 88 3.56 13.36 -7.54
CA ASN A 88 4.50 14.47 -7.44
C ASN A 88 5.43 14.32 -6.24
N TRP A 89 4.93 13.86 -5.09
CA TRP A 89 5.77 13.56 -3.93
C TRP A 89 6.79 12.45 -4.24
N VAL A 90 6.37 11.34 -4.87
CA VAL A 90 7.24 10.24 -5.27
C VAL A 90 8.39 10.73 -6.15
N LYS A 91 8.11 11.61 -7.11
CA LYS A 91 9.12 12.23 -8.00
C LYS A 91 10.11 13.15 -7.28
N THR A 92 9.84 13.56 -6.04
CA THR A 92 10.81 14.32 -5.22
C THR A 92 11.81 13.43 -4.49
N ILE A 93 11.54 12.12 -4.42
CA ILE A 93 12.43 11.17 -3.75
C ILE A 93 13.63 10.92 -4.66
N PRO A 94 14.87 11.14 -4.20
CA PRO A 94 16.05 10.86 -4.99
C PRO A 94 16.10 9.37 -5.36
N GLN A 95 16.08 9.09 -6.65
CA GLN A 95 16.38 7.77 -7.19
C GLN A 95 17.90 7.66 -7.27
N GLU A 96 18.50 6.90 -6.36
CA GLU A 96 19.96 6.81 -6.25
C GLU A 96 20.59 5.63 -6.99
#